data_AF-A0A835GXZ4-F1
#
_entry.id   AF-A0A835GXZ4-F1
#
_cell.length_a   1.000
_cell.length_b   1.000
_cell.length_c   1.000
_cell.angle_alpha   90.00
_cell.angle_beta   90.00
_cell.angle_gamma   90.00
#
_symmetry.space_group_name_H-M   'P 1'
#
loop_
_entity.id
_entity.type
_entity.pdbx_description
1 polymer ?
#
loop_
_entity_poly.entity_id
_entity_poly.type
_entity_poly.pdbx_seq_one_letter_code
_entity_poly.pdbx_strand_id
1 'polypeptide(L)'
;MEDDMIDKRWVLEFLLRQPIEDNVINLLLPALAPTINDHRMMKTFLLRRIRSELEKGFVSEKILETLELIEELDYREGVGILDSMKEAYCAVAVECVVMFLREEPKNMKEYRKAVDRIWRGRLGDMEKGEKVSLVSSWSKDLTNVLEVAVWNVSVCEYFSKKDTRNDALKLVRVFMEEVTKEMGPSFLELLGETMCEEGTDVPVLTNASTVNQVCGGGRVLFSWTW
;
A
#
# COMPACT_ATOMS: atom_id res chain seq x y z
N MET A 1 -17.33 21.42 -21.64
CA MET A 1 -17.88 20.53 -20.60
C MET A 1 -16.90 19.39 -20.26
N GLU A 2 -15.64 19.46 -20.73
CA GLU A 2 -14.57 18.51 -20.39
C GLU A 2 -13.65 19.03 -19.28
N ASP A 3 -13.51 20.35 -19.10
CA ASP A 3 -12.68 20.94 -18.03
C ASP A 3 -13.16 20.60 -16.61
N ASP A 4 -14.47 20.70 -16.32
CA ASP A 4 -15.04 20.45 -14.97
C ASP A 4 -14.91 18.99 -14.49
N MET A 5 -14.67 18.04 -15.41
CA MET A 5 -14.51 16.61 -15.10
C MET A 5 -13.07 16.25 -14.75
N ILE A 6 -12.09 16.98 -15.29
CA ILE A 6 -10.67 16.78 -15.03
C ILE A 6 -10.31 17.27 -13.61
N ASP A 7 -10.95 18.34 -13.15
CA ASP A 7 -10.71 18.93 -11.82
C ASP A 7 -11.17 18.04 -10.66
N LYS A 8 -12.36 17.43 -10.74
CA LYS A 8 -12.91 16.59 -9.65
C LYS A 8 -12.13 15.30 -9.44
N ARG A 9 -11.56 14.76 -10.52
CA ARG A 9 -10.76 13.54 -10.49
C ARG A 9 -9.47 13.75 -9.70
N TRP A 10 -8.75 14.83 -9.94
CA TRP A 10 -7.52 15.13 -9.21
C TRP A 10 -7.78 15.42 -7.73
N VAL A 11 -8.87 16.13 -7.43
CA VAL A 11 -9.32 16.36 -6.06
C VAL A 11 -9.62 15.03 -5.36
N LEU A 12 -10.37 14.13 -6.01
CA LEU A 12 -10.68 12.83 -5.41
C LEU A 12 -9.43 11.97 -5.19
N GLU A 13 -8.54 11.87 -6.18
CA GLU A 13 -7.30 11.10 -6.05
C GLU A 13 -6.47 11.61 -4.87
N PHE A 14 -6.31 12.93 -4.77
CA PHE A 14 -5.62 13.57 -3.66
C PHE A 14 -6.25 13.21 -2.32
N LEU A 15 -7.57 13.39 -2.18
CA LEU A 15 -8.29 13.12 -0.93
C LEU A 15 -8.18 11.65 -0.49
N LEU A 16 -8.25 10.70 -1.43
CA LEU A 16 -8.09 9.27 -1.14
C LEU A 16 -6.67 8.93 -0.63
N ARG A 17 -5.67 9.74 -0.97
CA ARG A 17 -4.28 9.57 -0.55
C ARG A 17 -3.93 10.29 0.74
N GLN A 18 -4.77 11.21 1.21
CA GLN A 18 -4.53 11.91 2.47
C GLN A 18 -4.97 11.06 3.69
N PRO A 19 -4.40 11.31 4.88
CA PRO A 19 -4.81 10.68 6.14
C PRO A 19 -6.13 11.30 6.67
N ILE A 20 -7.15 11.34 5.82
CA ILE A 20 -8.50 11.86 6.13
C ILE A 20 -9.36 10.70 6.61
N GLU A 21 -10.36 10.94 7.46
CA GLU A 21 -11.30 9.91 7.90
C GLU A 21 -12.26 9.43 6.77
N ASP A 22 -12.63 8.14 6.78
CA ASP A 22 -13.51 7.53 5.76
C ASP A 22 -14.90 8.21 5.66
N ASN A 23 -15.43 8.73 6.77
CA ASN A 23 -16.71 9.45 6.81
C ASN A 23 -16.71 10.69 5.90
N VAL A 24 -15.61 11.45 5.88
CA VAL A 24 -15.43 12.64 5.04
C VAL A 24 -15.35 12.23 3.59
N ILE A 25 -14.57 11.19 3.27
CA ILE A 25 -14.45 10.68 1.90
C ILE A 25 -15.81 10.20 1.39
N ASN A 26 -16.55 9.43 2.20
CA ASN A 26 -17.88 8.92 1.83
C ASN A 26 -18.91 10.03 1.61
N LEU A 27 -18.78 11.16 2.32
CA LEU A 27 -19.62 12.34 2.10
C LEU A 27 -19.31 13.02 0.75
N LEU A 28 -18.04 12.99 0.32
CA LEU A 28 -17.57 13.66 -0.89
C LEU A 28 -17.71 12.81 -2.16
N LEU A 29 -17.74 11.48 -2.04
CA LEU A 29 -17.88 10.57 -3.19
C LEU A 29 -19.09 10.87 -4.09
N PRO A 30 -20.31 11.11 -3.57
CA PRO A 30 -21.46 11.45 -4.41
C PRO A 30 -21.31 12.81 -5.10
N ALA A 31 -20.66 13.78 -4.46
CA ALA A 31 -20.46 15.12 -4.98
C ALA A 31 -19.42 15.16 -6.10
N LEU A 32 -18.43 14.27 -6.05
CA LEU A 32 -17.34 14.19 -7.02
C LEU A 32 -17.68 13.30 -8.23
N ALA A 33 -18.73 12.48 -8.15
CA ALA A 33 -19.27 11.63 -9.22
C ALA A 33 -18.17 10.94 -10.06
N PRO A 34 -17.30 10.12 -9.45
CA PRO A 34 -16.10 9.65 -10.11
C PRO A 34 -16.41 8.76 -11.31
N THR A 35 -15.78 9.06 -12.44
CA THR A 35 -15.65 8.11 -13.54
C THR A 35 -14.55 7.10 -13.18
N ILE A 36 -14.94 5.99 -12.55
CA ILE A 36 -14.01 4.94 -12.10
C ILE A 36 -13.58 4.01 -13.25
N ASN A 37 -13.32 4.57 -14.43
CA ASN A 37 -12.79 3.83 -15.58
C ASN A 37 -11.28 3.95 -15.73
N ASP A 38 -10.66 4.74 -14.87
CA ASP A 38 -9.21 4.94 -14.87
C ASP A 38 -8.52 3.94 -13.93
N HIS A 39 -7.50 3.25 -14.46
CA HIS A 39 -6.69 2.29 -13.73
C HIS A 39 -6.11 2.92 -12.44
N ARG A 40 -5.48 4.09 -12.55
CA ARG A 40 -4.82 4.76 -11.42
C ARG A 40 -5.82 5.14 -10.32
N MET A 41 -6.99 5.63 -10.70
CA MET A 41 -8.06 5.97 -9.77
C MET A 41 -8.61 4.73 -9.05
N MET A 42 -8.88 3.66 -9.80
CA MET A 42 -9.35 2.40 -9.20
C MET A 42 -8.30 1.83 -8.23
N LYS A 43 -7.02 1.83 -8.63
CA LYS A 43 -5.92 1.40 -7.77
C LYS A 43 -5.85 2.25 -6.49
N THR A 44 -5.99 3.57 -6.61
CA THR A 44 -6.03 4.49 -5.46
C THR A 44 -7.18 4.17 -4.49
N PHE A 45 -8.37 3.84 -5.02
CA PHE A 45 -9.52 3.46 -4.19
C PHE A 45 -9.30 2.14 -3.44
N LEU A 46 -8.73 1.13 -4.11
CA LEU A 46 -8.39 -0.15 -3.49
C LEU A 46 -7.31 0.03 -2.40
N LEU A 47 -6.28 0.83 -2.66
CA LEU A 47 -5.26 1.16 -1.66
C LEU A 47 -5.84 1.92 -0.46
N ARG A 48 -6.79 2.83 -0.68
CA ARG A 48 -7.53 3.49 0.40
C ARG A 48 -8.25 2.48 1.28
N ARG A 49 -8.93 1.49 0.70
CA ARG A 49 -9.61 0.42 1.45
C ARG A 49 -8.64 -0.38 2.33
N ILE A 50 -7.45 -0.72 1.82
CA ILE A 50 -6.40 -1.38 2.63
C ILE A 50 -5.97 -0.47 3.79
N ARG A 51 -5.69 0.81 3.51
CA ARG A 51 -5.27 1.77 4.53
C ARG A 51 -6.29 1.88 5.68
N SER A 52 -7.57 1.96 5.36
CA SER A 52 -8.64 2.02 6.37
C SER A 52 -8.72 0.79 7.27
N GLU A 53 -8.34 -0.40 6.77
CA GLU A 53 -8.22 -1.62 7.60
C GLU A 53 -6.96 -1.55 8.48
N LEU A 54 -5.83 -1.08 7.94
CA LEU A 54 -4.57 -0.93 8.69
C LEU A 54 -4.67 0.08 9.84
N GLU A 55 -5.36 1.21 9.63
CA GLU A 55 -5.60 2.23 10.66
C GLU A 55 -6.40 1.68 11.84
N LYS A 56 -7.30 0.73 11.57
CA LYS A 56 -8.07 0.00 12.59
C LYS A 56 -7.28 -1.14 13.22
N GLY A 57 -6.07 -1.44 12.72
CA GLY A 57 -5.26 -2.58 13.14
C GLY A 57 -5.87 -3.92 12.76
N PHE A 58 -6.76 -3.96 11.77
CA PHE A 58 -7.43 -5.17 11.31
C PHE A 58 -6.61 -5.85 10.22
N VAL A 59 -6.56 -7.18 10.30
CA VAL A 59 -6.08 -8.06 9.24
C VAL A 59 -7.21 -9.02 8.95
N SER A 60 -7.76 -8.95 7.74
CA SER A 60 -8.97 -9.68 7.37
C SER A 60 -8.91 -10.16 5.93
N GLU A 61 -9.79 -11.09 5.56
CA GLU A 61 -9.93 -11.54 4.16
C GLU A 61 -10.27 -10.39 3.20
N LYS A 62 -10.80 -9.26 3.70
CA LYS A 62 -11.02 -8.08 2.87
C LYS A 62 -9.71 -7.52 2.30
N ILE A 63 -8.60 -7.65 3.03
CA ILE A 63 -7.29 -7.24 2.53
C ILE A 63 -6.86 -8.19 1.40
N LEU A 64 -7.05 -9.51 1.55
CA LEU A 64 -6.79 -10.48 0.48
C LEU A 64 -7.59 -10.15 -0.78
N GLU A 65 -8.90 -9.97 -0.65
CA GLU A 65 -9.78 -9.57 -1.77
C GLU A 65 -9.31 -8.29 -2.44
N THR A 66 -8.84 -7.32 -1.66
CA THR A 66 -8.40 -6.04 -2.21
C THR A 66 -7.08 -6.18 -2.95
N LEU A 67 -6.14 -7.00 -2.46
CA LEU A 67 -4.91 -7.33 -3.16
C LEU A 67 -5.18 -8.10 -4.46
N GLU A 68 -6.09 -9.07 -4.44
CA GLU A 68 -6.52 -9.82 -5.62
C GLU A 68 -7.10 -8.90 -6.71
N LEU A 69 -7.92 -7.92 -6.31
CA LEU A 69 -8.46 -6.91 -7.22
C LEU A 69 -7.37 -5.98 -7.78
N ILE A 70 -6.35 -5.63 -6.99
CA ILE A 70 -5.22 -4.82 -7.47
C ILE A 70 -4.41 -5.62 -8.50
N GLU A 71 -4.15 -6.90 -8.27
CA GLU A 71 -3.43 -7.73 -9.22
C GLU A 71 -4.20 -7.88 -10.53
N GLU A 72 -5.50 -8.15 -10.47
CA GLU A 72 -6.32 -8.26 -11.68
C GLU A 72 -6.32 -6.93 -12.46
N LEU A 73 -6.37 -5.81 -11.73
CA LEU A 73 -6.32 -4.47 -12.30
C LEU A 73 -4.96 -4.17 -12.97
N ASP A 74 -3.86 -4.54 -12.32
CA ASP A 74 -2.48 -4.38 -12.82
C ASP A 74 -2.22 -5.27 -14.03
N TYR A 75 -2.68 -6.53 -13.99
CA TYR A 75 -2.56 -7.48 -15.08
C TYR A 75 -3.23 -6.97 -16.36
N ARG A 76 -4.41 -6.36 -16.26
CA ARG A 76 -5.14 -5.79 -17.41
C ARG A 76 -4.37 -4.66 -18.10
N GLU A 77 -3.54 -3.92 -17.35
CA GLU A 77 -2.69 -2.85 -17.87
C GLU A 77 -1.25 -3.32 -18.19
N GLY A 78 -0.94 -4.61 -18.01
CA GLY A 78 0.40 -5.14 -18.23
C GLY A 78 1.43 -4.73 -17.16
N VAL A 79 0.97 -4.30 -15.98
CA VAL A 79 1.82 -3.98 -14.82
C VAL A 79 2.20 -5.27 -14.10
N GLY A 80 3.49 -5.39 -13.77
CA GLY A 80 4.01 -6.56 -13.04
C GLY A 80 3.66 -6.53 -11.56
N ILE A 81 3.59 -7.70 -10.93
CA ILE A 81 3.30 -7.82 -9.50
C ILE A 81 4.56 -7.51 -8.69
N LEU A 82 4.43 -6.61 -7.71
CA LEU A 82 5.47 -6.31 -6.74
C LEU A 82 5.71 -7.50 -5.80
N ASP A 83 6.97 -7.78 -5.48
CA ASP A 83 7.29 -8.86 -4.53
C ASP A 83 6.75 -8.56 -3.12
N SER A 84 6.74 -7.30 -2.69
CA SER A 84 6.10 -6.89 -1.43
C SER A 84 4.60 -7.20 -1.39
N MET A 85 3.92 -7.16 -2.54
CA MET A 85 2.51 -7.50 -2.64
C MET A 85 2.28 -9.00 -2.39
N LYS A 86 3.17 -9.85 -2.93
CA LYS A 86 3.14 -11.30 -2.69
C LYS A 86 3.41 -11.61 -1.22
N GLU A 87 4.42 -10.95 -0.62
CA GLU A 87 4.75 -11.11 0.80
C GLU A 87 3.59 -10.66 1.71
N ALA A 88 2.98 -9.50 1.41
CA ALA A 88 1.83 -8.99 2.12
C ALA A 88 0.64 -9.96 2.01
N TYR A 89 0.33 -10.44 0.81
CA TYR A 89 -0.74 -11.41 0.58
C TYR A 89 -0.52 -12.69 1.40
N CYS A 90 0.69 -13.25 1.36
CA CYS A 90 1.05 -14.44 2.14
C CYS A 90 0.88 -14.24 3.65
N ALA A 91 1.34 -13.10 4.17
CA ALA A 91 1.26 -12.84 5.60
C ALA A 91 -0.17 -12.61 6.08
N VAL A 92 -0.98 -11.87 5.31
CA VAL A 92 -2.42 -11.68 5.59
C VAL A 92 -3.15 -13.02 5.53
N ALA A 93 -2.82 -13.86 4.56
CA ALA A 93 -3.33 -15.21 4.45
C ALA A 93 -3.04 -16.00 5.75
N VAL A 94 -1.76 -16.14 6.12
CA VAL A 94 -1.38 -16.85 7.36
C VAL A 94 -2.15 -16.32 8.56
N GLU A 95 -2.25 -15.00 8.72
CA GLU A 95 -2.98 -14.37 9.82
C GLU A 95 -4.48 -14.72 9.82
N CYS A 96 -5.15 -14.67 8.66
CA CYS A 96 -6.57 -14.99 8.53
C CYS A 96 -6.89 -16.44 8.94
N VAL A 97 -5.92 -17.35 8.83
CA VAL A 97 -6.06 -18.74 9.29
C VAL A 97 -5.69 -18.88 10.76
N VAL A 98 -4.56 -18.30 11.18
CA VAL A 98 -4.02 -18.42 12.54
C VAL A 98 -4.89 -17.70 13.57
N MET A 99 -5.63 -16.66 13.20
CA MET A 99 -6.53 -15.96 14.12
C MET A 99 -7.57 -16.92 14.74
N PHE A 100 -8.06 -17.91 14.00
CA PHE A 100 -9.00 -18.91 14.52
C PHE A 100 -8.37 -19.82 15.58
N LEU A 101 -7.05 -20.06 15.52
CA LEU A 101 -6.31 -20.80 16.55
C LEU A 101 -6.12 -19.99 17.83
N ARG A 102 -6.05 -18.65 17.73
CA ARG A 102 -5.87 -17.75 18.88
C ARG A 102 -7.19 -17.42 19.55
N GLU A 103 -8.22 -17.10 18.77
CA GLU A 103 -9.53 -16.68 19.29
C GLU A 103 -10.33 -17.86 19.83
N GLU A 104 -10.30 -19.00 19.13
CA GLU A 104 -11.04 -20.20 19.53
C GLU A 104 -10.20 -21.48 19.39
N PRO A 105 -9.21 -21.72 20.30
CA PRO A 105 -8.27 -22.83 20.20
C PRO A 105 -8.92 -24.23 20.16
N LYS A 106 -10.17 -24.35 20.64
CA LYS A 106 -10.95 -25.59 20.65
C LYS A 106 -11.80 -25.76 19.38
N ASN A 107 -11.96 -24.72 18.56
CA ASN A 107 -12.78 -24.73 17.36
C ASN A 107 -11.96 -25.07 16.10
N MET A 108 -11.38 -26.27 16.12
CA MET A 108 -10.63 -26.81 14.98
C MET A 108 -11.47 -26.94 13.69
N LYS A 109 -12.81 -26.89 13.81
CA LYS A 109 -13.73 -26.94 12.67
C LYS A 109 -13.70 -25.63 11.87
N GLU A 110 -13.76 -24.48 12.54
CA GLU A 110 -13.68 -23.19 11.85
C GLU A 110 -12.27 -22.91 11.32
N TYR A 111 -11.23 -23.30 12.07
CA TYR A 111 -9.85 -23.28 11.55
C TYR A 111 -9.72 -24.07 10.24
N ARG A 112 -10.21 -25.30 10.20
CA ARG A 112 -10.19 -26.14 9.00
C ARG A 112 -10.96 -25.51 7.85
N LYS A 113 -12.15 -24.94 8.10
CA LYS A 113 -12.92 -24.25 7.07
C LYS A 113 -12.18 -23.04 6.51
N ALA A 114 -11.47 -22.28 7.35
CA ALA A 114 -10.66 -21.15 6.92
C ALA A 114 -9.50 -21.64 6.03
N VAL A 115 -8.79 -22.70 6.44
CA VAL A 115 -7.76 -23.33 5.60
C VAL A 115 -8.34 -23.80 4.27
N ASP A 116 -9.49 -24.46 4.27
CA ASP A 116 -10.13 -24.95 3.04
C ASP A 116 -10.55 -23.80 2.12
N ARG A 117 -11.19 -22.76 2.66
CA ARG A 117 -11.67 -21.61 1.89
C ARG A 117 -10.51 -20.83 1.30
N ILE A 118 -9.51 -20.49 2.11
CA ILE A 118 -8.46 -19.57 1.67
C ILE A 118 -7.37 -20.35 0.92
N TRP A 119 -6.93 -21.53 1.38
CA TRP A 119 -5.86 -22.29 0.71
C TRP A 119 -6.38 -23.16 -0.42
N ARG A 120 -7.36 -24.03 -0.16
CA ARG A 120 -7.86 -24.94 -1.21
C ARG A 120 -8.76 -24.25 -2.22
N GLY A 121 -9.47 -23.21 -1.79
CA GLY A 121 -10.25 -22.32 -2.65
C GLY A 121 -9.37 -21.29 -3.32
N ARG A 122 -9.12 -20.16 -2.65
CA ARG A 122 -8.48 -18.99 -3.29
C ARG A 122 -7.10 -19.29 -3.87
N LEU A 123 -6.16 -19.81 -3.07
CA LEU A 123 -4.80 -20.12 -3.58
C LEU A 123 -4.82 -21.23 -4.64
N GLY A 124 -5.61 -22.27 -4.41
CA GLY A 124 -5.73 -23.40 -5.34
C GLY A 124 -6.34 -23.03 -6.69
N ASP A 125 -7.21 -22.01 -6.74
CA ASP A 125 -7.76 -21.47 -7.98
C ASP A 125 -6.75 -20.57 -8.70
N MET A 126 -5.93 -19.80 -7.96
CA MET A 126 -4.85 -18.99 -8.52
C MET A 126 -3.72 -19.83 -9.12
N GLU A 127 -3.32 -20.93 -8.48
CA GLU A 127 -2.27 -21.83 -9.01
C GLU A 127 -2.67 -22.50 -10.34
N LYS A 128 -3.97 -22.72 -10.54
CA LYS A 128 -4.52 -23.30 -11.78
C LYS A 128 -4.78 -22.26 -12.87
N GLY A 129 -4.82 -20.97 -12.51
CA GLY A 129 -5.05 -19.88 -13.44
C GLY A 129 -3.76 -19.47 -14.15
N GLU A 130 -3.73 -19.54 -15.49
CA GLU A 130 -2.57 -19.10 -16.30
C GLU A 130 -2.26 -17.59 -16.23
N LYS A 131 -3.10 -16.78 -15.58
CA LYS A 131 -3.06 -15.30 -15.67
C LYS A 131 -2.63 -14.58 -14.39
N VAL A 132 -2.48 -15.26 -13.26
CA VAL A 132 -2.45 -14.63 -11.92
C VAL A 132 -1.26 -15.21 -11.13
N SER A 133 -0.39 -14.36 -10.58
CA SER A 133 0.97 -14.68 -10.09
C SER A 133 1.21 -14.29 -8.62
N LEU A 134 0.22 -13.76 -7.89
CA LEU A 134 0.33 -13.49 -6.43
C LEU A 134 0.81 -14.70 -5.62
N VAL A 135 0.53 -15.92 -6.11
CA VAL A 135 0.86 -17.20 -5.45
C VAL A 135 2.11 -17.86 -6.02
N SER A 136 2.66 -17.36 -7.14
CA SER A 136 3.78 -18.03 -7.84
C SER A 136 5.06 -18.12 -7.02
N SER A 137 5.24 -17.25 -6.02
CA SER A 137 6.39 -17.23 -5.11
C SER A 137 6.15 -17.94 -3.79
N TRP A 138 5.00 -18.59 -3.60
CA TRP A 138 4.69 -19.26 -2.33
C TRP A 138 5.60 -20.48 -2.14
N SER A 139 6.31 -20.56 -1.01
CA SER A 139 7.10 -21.74 -0.69
C SER A 139 6.19 -22.93 -0.40
N LYS A 140 6.31 -24.00 -1.19
CA LYS A 140 5.60 -25.29 -0.97
C LYS A 140 5.72 -25.78 0.48
N ASP A 141 6.79 -25.41 1.17
CA ASP A 141 7.01 -25.74 2.57
C ASP A 141 6.01 -25.04 3.50
N LEU A 142 5.66 -23.78 3.24
CA LEU A 142 4.68 -23.05 4.04
C LEU A 142 3.27 -23.59 3.83
N THR A 143 2.92 -23.98 2.60
CA THR A 143 1.64 -24.66 2.31
C THR A 143 1.56 -25.97 3.08
N ASN A 144 2.60 -26.79 2.99
CA ASN A 144 2.67 -28.07 3.69
C ASN A 144 2.60 -27.89 5.21
N VAL A 145 3.28 -26.90 5.78
CA VAL A 145 3.26 -26.64 7.22
C VAL A 145 1.85 -26.26 7.70
N LEU A 146 1.12 -25.42 6.95
CA LEU A 146 -0.23 -25.01 7.31
C LEU A 146 -1.26 -26.14 7.08
N GLU A 147 -1.11 -26.94 6.04
CA GLU A 147 -1.94 -28.13 5.82
C GLU A 147 -1.70 -29.20 6.90
N VAL A 148 -0.46 -29.40 7.32
CA VAL A 148 -0.12 -30.29 8.45
C VAL A 148 -0.68 -29.72 9.76
N ALA A 149 -0.70 -28.39 9.93
CA ALA A 149 -1.28 -27.75 11.12
C ALA A 149 -2.77 -28.09 11.32
N VAL A 150 -3.54 -28.32 10.25
CA VAL A 150 -4.95 -28.77 10.33
C VAL A 150 -5.11 -30.08 11.10
N TRP A 151 -4.04 -30.87 11.19
CA TRP A 151 -4.05 -32.21 11.78
C TRP A 151 -3.08 -32.35 12.96
N ASN A 152 -2.31 -31.30 13.28
CA ASN A 152 -1.25 -31.38 14.28
C ASN A 152 -1.31 -30.25 15.31
N VAL A 153 -1.66 -30.63 16.54
CA VAL A 153 -1.79 -29.73 17.69
C VAL A 153 -0.49 -28.97 18.00
N SER A 154 0.69 -29.58 17.77
CA SER A 154 1.97 -28.91 18.06
C SER A 154 2.29 -27.78 17.07
N VAL A 155 1.84 -27.91 15.81
CA VAL A 155 1.98 -26.86 14.80
C VAL A 155 0.98 -25.73 15.07
N CYS A 156 -0.22 -26.04 15.54
CA CYS A 156 -1.15 -25.03 16.04
C CYS A 156 -0.55 -24.23 17.21
N GLU A 157 0.10 -24.91 18.16
CA GLU A 157 0.73 -24.25 19.30
C GLU A 157 1.90 -23.34 18.89
N TYR A 158 2.66 -23.73 17.85
CA TYR A 158 3.69 -22.87 17.25
C TYR A 158 3.11 -21.58 16.68
N PHE A 159 2.06 -21.67 15.86
CA PHE A 159 1.45 -20.49 15.24
C PHE A 159 0.70 -19.61 16.24
N SER A 160 0.06 -20.19 17.26
CA SER A 160 -0.61 -19.42 18.32
C SER A 160 0.35 -18.54 19.12
N LYS A 161 1.65 -18.88 19.15
CA LYS A 161 2.70 -18.09 19.84
C LYS A 161 3.37 -17.04 18.95
N LYS A 162 3.15 -17.08 17.64
CA LYS A 162 3.70 -16.08 16.71
C LYS A 162 2.81 -14.84 16.63
N ASP A 163 3.45 -13.69 16.49
CA ASP A 163 2.77 -12.40 16.24
C ASP A 163 2.49 -12.22 14.74
N THR A 164 1.78 -13.20 14.15
CA THR A 164 1.42 -13.21 12.73
C THR A 164 0.61 -11.97 12.32
N ARG A 165 -0.12 -11.36 13.27
CA ARG A 165 -0.91 -10.15 13.01
C ARG A 165 0.00 -8.96 12.74
N ASN A 166 0.99 -8.75 13.59
CA ASN A 166 1.94 -7.66 13.41
C ASN A 166 2.83 -7.89 12.19
N ASP A 167 3.23 -9.13 11.92
CA ASP A 167 3.97 -9.48 10.70
C ASP A 167 3.14 -9.13 9.44
N ALA A 168 1.86 -9.47 9.41
CA ALA A 168 0.96 -9.09 8.33
C ALA A 168 0.81 -7.57 8.20
N LEU A 169 0.55 -6.86 9.30
CA LEU A 169 0.44 -5.39 9.28
C LEU A 169 1.71 -4.71 8.78
N LYS A 170 2.89 -5.22 9.13
CA LYS A 170 4.18 -4.69 8.65
C LYS A 170 4.35 -4.91 7.15
N LEU A 171 4.12 -6.12 6.67
CA LEU A 171 4.32 -6.45 5.26
C LEU A 171 3.32 -5.71 4.36
N VAL A 172 2.06 -5.56 4.81
CA VAL A 172 1.09 -4.73 4.08
C VAL A 172 1.52 -3.25 4.06
N ARG A 173 2.12 -2.71 5.13
CA ARG A 173 2.69 -1.35 5.11
C ARG A 173 3.84 -1.21 4.11
N VAL A 174 4.74 -2.18 4.06
CA VAL A 174 5.85 -2.20 3.09
C VAL A 174 5.30 -2.17 1.66
N PHE A 175 4.30 -3.02 1.36
CA PHE A 175 3.60 -2.97 0.07
C PHE A 175 2.97 -1.61 -0.21
N MET A 176 2.25 -1.03 0.77
CA MET A 176 1.60 0.27 0.63
C MET A 176 2.61 1.40 0.36
N GLU A 177 3.79 1.36 0.97
CA GLU A 177 4.87 2.32 0.72
C GLU A 177 5.45 2.15 -0.68
N GLU A 178 5.74 0.90 -1.11
CA GLU A 178 6.30 0.62 -2.43
C GLU A 178 5.34 1.01 -3.56
N VAL A 179 4.08 0.60 -3.47
CA VAL A 179 3.07 0.92 -4.50
C VAL A 179 2.76 2.42 -4.55
N THR A 180 2.77 3.12 -3.41
CA THR A 180 2.60 4.59 -3.41
C THR A 180 3.77 5.27 -4.09
N LYS A 181 5.00 4.78 -3.87
CA LYS A 181 6.20 5.29 -4.54
C LYS A 181 6.16 5.03 -6.05
N GLU A 182 5.73 3.84 -6.48
CA GLU A 182 5.59 3.49 -7.90
C GLU A 182 4.54 4.39 -8.60
N MET A 183 3.42 4.64 -7.93
CA MET A 183 2.39 5.54 -8.45
C MET A 183 2.88 7.00 -8.51
N GLY A 184 3.85 7.39 -7.69
CA GLY A 184 4.28 8.78 -7.57
C GLY A 184 3.19 9.71 -7.02
N PRO A 185 3.49 11.00 -6.86
CA PRO A 185 2.55 11.98 -6.31
C PRO A 185 1.30 12.14 -7.19
N SER A 186 0.20 12.55 -6.58
CA SER A 186 -0.99 13.01 -7.30
C SER A 186 -0.71 14.36 -7.94
N PHE A 187 -1.54 14.75 -8.91
CA PHE A 187 -1.39 16.03 -9.60
C PHE A 187 -1.41 17.23 -8.63
N LEU A 188 -2.29 17.20 -7.61
CA LEU A 188 -2.37 18.28 -6.62
C LEU A 188 -1.18 18.31 -5.65
N GLU A 189 -0.55 17.16 -5.36
CA GLU A 189 0.70 17.10 -4.60
C GLU A 189 1.84 17.76 -5.40
N LEU A 190 1.96 17.44 -6.69
CA LEU A 190 2.95 18.06 -7.58
C LEU A 190 2.78 19.58 -7.69
N LEU A 191 1.55 20.07 -7.87
CA LEU A 191 1.29 21.51 -7.89
C LEU A 191 1.68 22.17 -6.57
N GLY A 192 1.36 21.54 -5.44
CA GLY A 192 1.76 22.04 -4.12
C GLY A 192 3.28 22.14 -3.95
N GLU A 193 4.03 21.16 -4.44
CA GLU A 193 5.50 21.16 -4.43
C GLU A 193 6.07 22.30 -5.28
N THR A 194 5.61 22.46 -6.52
CA THR A 194 6.09 23.52 -7.43
C THR A 194 5.83 24.94 -6.90
N MET A 195 4.69 25.17 -6.25
CA MET A 195 4.37 26.48 -5.67
C MET A 195 5.20 26.80 -4.42
N CYS A 196 5.74 25.78 -3.73
CA CYS A 196 6.64 25.99 -2.59
C CYS A 196 8.07 26.32 -3.05
N GLU A 197 8.49 25.82 -4.21
CA GLU A 197 9.83 26.08 -4.77
C GLU A 197 9.94 27.49 -5.39
N GLU A 198 8.86 28.02 -5.98
CA GLU A 198 8.82 29.38 -6.53
C GLU A 198 8.76 30.49 -5.44
N GLY A 199 8.60 30.13 -4.17
CA GLY A 199 8.57 31.06 -3.03
C GLY A 199 9.93 31.53 -2.52
N THR A 200 11.05 31.04 -3.06
CA THR A 200 12.41 31.34 -2.57
C THR A 200 13.18 32.44 -3.30
N ASP A 201 12.67 32.97 -4.41
CA ASP A 201 13.32 34.09 -5.11
C ASP A 201 12.50 35.38 -4.98
N VAL A 202 12.61 36.02 -3.82
CA VAL A 202 12.36 37.47 -3.75
C VAL A 202 13.65 38.15 -4.21
N PRO A 203 13.69 38.82 -5.37
CA PRO A 203 14.81 39.68 -5.69
C PRO A 203 14.77 40.84 -4.70
N VAL A 204 15.70 40.83 -3.74
CA VAL A 204 16.03 42.00 -2.95
C VAL A 204 16.42 43.10 -3.95
N LEU A 205 15.49 44.00 -4.21
CA LEU A 205 15.76 45.25 -4.90
C LEU A 205 16.61 46.12 -3.96
N THR A 206 17.91 45.82 -3.85
CA THR A 206 18.90 46.76 -3.35
C THR A 206 19.38 47.62 -4.51
N ASN A 207 18.71 48.76 -4.59
CA ASN A 207 19.13 50.10 -5.02
C ASN A 207 20.55 50.18 -5.59
N ALA A 208 20.61 50.72 -6.81
CA ALA A 208 21.79 50.99 -7.59
C ALA A 208 22.84 51.90 -6.90
N SER A 209 24.10 51.51 -7.11
CA SER A 209 25.25 52.35 -7.48
C SER A 209 25.73 53.45 -6.52
N THR A 210 26.98 53.32 -6.02
CA THR A 210 28.14 54.12 -6.47
C THR A 210 29.46 53.59 -5.86
N VAL A 211 30.25 52.88 -6.69
CA VAL A 211 31.69 53.06 -7.03
C VAL A 211 32.78 53.33 -5.95
N ASN A 212 33.79 52.43 -5.97
CA ASN A 212 35.23 52.52 -5.58
C ASN A 212 35.57 52.67 -4.08
N GLN A 213 36.60 52.01 -3.49
CA GLN A 213 37.97 51.75 -3.97
C GLN A 213 38.66 50.72 -3.02
N VAL A 214 39.30 49.69 -3.61
CA VAL A 214 40.70 49.26 -3.41
C VAL A 214 41.26 49.06 -1.98
N CYS A 215 41.63 47.80 -1.66
CA CYS A 215 42.99 47.28 -1.34
C CYS A 215 42.97 46.14 -0.31
N GLY A 216 43.69 45.05 -0.61
CA GLY A 216 44.50 44.35 0.40
C GLY A 216 44.03 42.99 0.90
N GLY A 217 44.39 41.95 0.15
CA GLY A 217 45.12 40.76 0.65
C GLY A 217 44.62 39.97 1.86
N GLY A 218 44.40 38.66 1.66
CA GLY A 218 44.44 37.70 2.76
C GLY A 218 43.74 36.38 2.45
N ARG A 219 44.50 35.39 1.95
CA ARG A 219 44.09 33.99 1.87
C ARG A 219 43.81 33.43 3.27
N VAL A 220 42.71 32.69 3.44
CA VAL A 220 42.68 31.54 4.35
C VAL A 220 41.82 30.42 3.74
N LEU A 221 42.50 29.29 3.49
CA LEU A 221 41.94 27.98 3.17
C LEU A 221 41.38 27.37 4.46
N PHE A 222 40.21 26.74 4.41
CA PHE A 222 39.90 25.62 5.30
C PHE A 222 39.22 24.49 4.53
N SER A 223 39.99 23.41 4.42
CA SER A 223 39.60 22.04 4.10
C SER A 223 39.13 21.37 5.38
N TRP A 224 38.07 20.56 5.30
CA TRP A 224 37.91 19.39 6.17
C TRP A 224 37.45 18.20 5.33
N THR A 225 38.30 17.17 5.37
CA THR A 225 38.12 15.82 4.83
C THR A 225 37.67 14.87 5.94
N TRP A 226 36.70 14.01 5.59
CA TRP A 226 36.22 12.75 6.19
C TRP A 226 35.94 12.69 7.69
#